data_AF-A0A5C0B0G5-F1
#
_entry.id   AF-A0A5C0B0G5-F1
#
_cell.length_a   1.000
_cell.length_b   1.000
_cell.length_c   1.000
_cell.angle_alpha   90.00
_cell.angle_beta   90.00
_cell.angle_gamma   90.00
#
_symmetry.space_group_name_H-M   'P 1'
#
loop_
_entity.id
_entity.type
_entity.pdbx_description
1 polymer ?
#
loop_
_entity_poly.entity_id
_entity_poly.type
_entity_poly.pdbx_seq_one_letter_code
_entity_poly.pdbx_strand_id
1 'polypeptide(L)'
;MNTGYIRASYASGAVSAARTVVPLAVGLACTMFSLYIFPYYTSGDQLYYRNFYDGLPFYDWTNGLGFYADTLDSREPGYYTLVFLLAPLIEKDWLMSILNGALGYVLTLWLLRVRTSMIVIALVFTNFYLLVLFFSAERLKLAMLCFLLAFTLRGPLRYVFAGLSVLTHSQTMILWVSRLAYPAWGMAKRLMTARLDGKPIRMLGGLLGATVAAFLLYEHVVGKFLVYAAESGGIQTLLKPLAFLIAAQVYAHGRRFEALLVHLPIMAAAYAVGPDRVVIFSYFAFMYYGVQYRRGLNVLTMVFLVYFALKGVTFIEDTIHYGSGFMAEPGAGHP
;
A
#
# COMPACT_ATOMS: atom_id res chain seq x y z
N MET A 1 -3.36 -13.02 15.80
CA MET A 1 -3.22 -11.82 16.64
C MET A 1 -4.31 -11.84 17.68
N ASN A 2 -3.91 -11.93 18.95
CA ASN A 2 -4.82 -11.81 20.07
C ASN A 2 -5.27 -10.34 20.12
N THR A 3 -6.48 -10.04 19.65
CA THR A 3 -7.10 -8.70 19.77
C THR A 3 -7.34 -8.29 21.24
N GLY A 4 -6.91 -9.11 22.20
CA GLY A 4 -7.09 -8.92 23.63
C GLY A 4 -6.31 -7.77 24.26
N TYR A 5 -5.20 -7.31 23.66
CA TYR A 5 -4.41 -6.19 24.23
C TYR A 5 -4.88 -4.78 23.82
N ILE A 6 -5.97 -4.67 23.03
CA ILE A 6 -6.60 -3.37 22.68
C ILE A 6 -8.06 -3.36 23.16
N ARG A 7 -8.34 -3.97 24.31
CA ARG A 7 -9.65 -3.92 24.95
C ARG A 7 -9.48 -3.60 26.43
N ALA A 8 -9.47 -2.32 26.76
CA ALA A 8 -10.05 -1.78 27.99
C ALA A 8 -9.65 -0.31 28.12
N SER A 9 -10.56 0.49 28.64
CA SER A 9 -10.44 1.92 28.89
C SER A 9 -10.42 2.78 27.63
N TYR A 10 -11.60 3.26 27.22
CA TYR A 10 -11.86 4.61 26.71
C TYR A 10 -13.37 4.75 26.47
N ALA A 11 -14.11 4.94 27.56
CA ALA A 11 -15.53 5.27 27.55
C ALA A 11 -15.73 6.71 28.02
N SER A 12 -15.07 7.67 27.37
CA SER A 12 -15.40 9.10 27.52
C SER A 12 -15.84 9.65 26.17
N GLY A 13 -17.00 10.33 26.14
CA GLY A 13 -17.64 10.81 24.90
C GLY A 13 -16.74 11.72 24.05
N ALA A 14 -15.84 12.48 24.67
CA ALA A 14 -14.87 13.34 23.97
C ALA A 14 -13.86 12.56 23.10
N VAL A 15 -13.47 11.35 23.51
CA VAL A 15 -12.58 10.47 22.73
C VAL A 15 -13.32 9.89 21.52
N SER A 16 -14.65 9.84 21.55
CA SER A 16 -15.47 9.39 20.41
C SER A 16 -15.52 10.45 19.30
N ALA A 17 -15.76 11.72 19.64
CA ALA A 17 -15.87 12.79 18.64
C ALA A 17 -14.55 13.03 17.89
N ALA A 18 -13.42 13.11 18.61
CA ALA A 18 -12.10 13.29 18.00
C ALA A 18 -11.71 12.15 17.02
N ARG A 19 -12.24 10.94 17.24
CA ARG A 19 -12.00 9.79 16.36
C ARG A 19 -12.76 9.87 15.03
N THR A 20 -13.75 10.73 14.91
CA THR A 20 -14.51 10.92 13.68
C THR A 20 -14.12 12.21 12.98
N VAL A 21 -13.96 13.30 13.75
CA VAL A 21 -13.66 14.64 13.20
C VAL A 21 -12.26 14.71 12.60
N VAL A 22 -11.24 14.18 13.29
CA VAL A 22 -9.84 14.27 12.81
C VAL A 22 -9.64 13.51 11.50
N PRO A 23 -10.06 12.24 11.35
CA PRO A 23 -9.94 11.54 10.06
C PRO A 23 -10.71 12.24 8.94
N LEU A 24 -11.91 12.77 9.22
CA LEU A 24 -12.69 13.50 8.23
C LEU A 24 -11.97 14.75 7.76
N ALA A 25 -11.45 15.55 8.68
CA ALA A 25 -10.67 16.75 8.37
C ALA A 25 -9.41 16.41 7.55
N VAL A 26 -8.68 15.35 7.93
CA VAL A 26 -7.50 14.91 7.18
C VAL A 26 -7.87 14.38 5.79
N GLY A 27 -8.96 13.63 5.67
CA GLY A 27 -9.46 13.14 4.39
C GLY A 27 -9.82 14.30 3.45
N LEU A 28 -10.57 15.29 3.94
CA LEU A 28 -10.89 16.50 3.19
C LEU A 28 -9.64 17.29 2.81
N ALA A 29 -8.68 17.45 3.73
CA ALA A 29 -7.41 18.11 3.44
C ALA A 29 -6.62 17.39 2.34
N CYS A 30 -6.59 16.05 2.35
CA CYS A 30 -5.95 15.25 1.31
C CYS A 30 -6.64 15.41 -0.04
N THR A 31 -7.97 15.47 -0.08
CA THR A 31 -8.74 15.74 -1.31
C THR A 31 -8.40 17.11 -1.87
N MET A 32 -8.46 18.15 -1.04
CA MET A 32 -8.19 19.54 -1.48
C MET A 32 -6.74 19.73 -1.92
N PHE A 33 -5.79 19.17 -1.17
CA PHE A 33 -4.38 19.17 -1.55
C PHE A 33 -4.16 18.43 -2.87
N SER A 34 -4.83 17.30 -3.09
CA SER A 34 -4.70 16.55 -4.35
C SER A 34 -5.24 17.34 -5.53
N LEU A 35 -6.40 17.98 -5.39
CA LEU A 35 -6.98 18.84 -6.43
C LEU A 35 -6.07 20.02 -6.78
N TYR A 36 -5.34 20.56 -5.80
CA TYR A 36 -4.36 21.61 -6.04
C TYR A 36 -3.14 21.11 -6.83
N ILE A 37 -2.65 19.90 -6.55
CA ILE A 37 -1.44 19.36 -7.17
C ILE A 37 -1.68 18.73 -8.55
N PHE A 38 -2.81 18.05 -8.78
CA PHE A 38 -3.07 17.32 -10.03
C PHE A 38 -2.93 18.13 -11.32
N PRO A 39 -3.33 19.42 -11.39
CA PRO A 39 -3.14 20.24 -12.58
C PRO A 39 -1.67 20.40 -12.98
N TYR A 40 -0.74 20.32 -12.03
CA TYR A 40 0.69 20.40 -12.30
C TYR A 40 1.27 19.05 -12.73
N TYR A 41 0.71 17.92 -12.28
CA TYR A 41 1.24 16.60 -12.56
C TYR A 41 0.77 16.07 -13.94
N THR A 42 1.47 16.50 -14.99
CA THR A 42 1.10 16.26 -16.40
C THR A 42 1.97 15.23 -17.13
N SER A 43 3.08 14.79 -16.55
CA SER A 43 4.07 13.92 -17.21
C SER A 43 4.35 12.62 -16.44
N GLY A 44 5.25 11.79 -16.98
CA GLY A 44 5.56 10.46 -16.44
C GLY A 44 4.36 9.52 -16.48
N ASP A 45 4.17 8.72 -15.43
CA ASP A 45 3.04 7.79 -15.31
C ASP A 45 1.68 8.47 -15.50
N GLN A 46 1.54 9.73 -15.07
CA GLN A 46 0.28 10.46 -15.13
C GLN A 46 -0.22 10.70 -16.55
N LEU A 47 0.69 10.85 -17.51
CA LEU A 47 0.35 11.00 -18.93
C LEU A 47 -0.40 9.76 -19.44
N TYR A 48 0.15 8.56 -19.19
CA TYR A 48 -0.49 7.30 -19.59
C TYR A 48 -1.83 7.09 -18.88
N TYR A 49 -1.92 7.46 -17.60
CA TYR A 49 -3.19 7.39 -16.87
C TYR A 49 -4.26 8.36 -17.39
N ARG A 50 -3.88 9.58 -17.81
CA ARG A 50 -4.82 10.54 -18.44
C ARG A 50 -5.29 10.02 -19.79
N ASN A 51 -4.37 9.60 -20.65
CA ASN A 51 -4.69 9.04 -21.96
C ASN A 51 -5.61 7.82 -21.86
N PHE A 52 -5.34 6.92 -20.90
CA PHE A 52 -6.23 5.78 -20.63
C PHE A 52 -7.62 6.22 -20.19
N TYR A 53 -7.71 7.18 -19.26
CA TYR A 53 -8.98 7.67 -18.72
C TYR A 53 -9.85 8.32 -19.80
N ASP A 54 -9.25 9.21 -20.59
CA ASP A 54 -9.95 10.00 -21.60
C ASP A 54 -10.35 9.16 -22.83
N GLY A 55 -9.58 8.12 -23.14
CA GLY A 55 -9.90 7.17 -24.22
C GLY A 55 -11.00 6.16 -23.85
N LEU A 56 -11.22 5.90 -22.57
CA LEU A 56 -12.09 4.82 -22.10
C LEU A 56 -13.56 4.92 -22.52
N PRO A 57 -14.19 6.11 -22.56
CA PRO A 57 -15.59 6.25 -22.98
C PRO A 57 -15.89 5.79 -24.41
N PHE A 58 -14.86 5.62 -25.25
CA PHE A 58 -15.00 5.20 -26.66
C PHE A 58 -14.99 3.68 -26.86
N TYR A 59 -14.76 2.90 -25.80
CA TYR A 59 -14.66 1.44 -25.87
C TYR A 59 -15.76 0.76 -25.05
N ASP A 60 -16.17 -0.44 -25.47
CA ASP A 60 -16.94 -1.33 -24.61
C ASP A 60 -16.05 -1.95 -23.52
N TRP A 61 -16.66 -2.67 -22.57
CA TRP A 61 -15.91 -3.21 -21.43
C TRP A 61 -14.80 -4.18 -21.84
N THR A 62 -15.00 -4.97 -22.89
CA THR A 62 -14.01 -5.95 -23.37
C THR A 62 -12.87 -5.32 -24.13
N ASN A 63 -13.15 -4.43 -25.08
CA ASN A 63 -12.13 -3.74 -25.86
C ASN A 63 -11.38 -2.71 -25.00
N GLY A 64 -12.07 -2.08 -24.05
CA GLY A 64 -11.45 -1.18 -23.08
C GLY A 64 -10.44 -1.90 -22.18
N LEU A 65 -10.64 -3.19 -21.89
CA LEU A 65 -9.66 -3.98 -21.14
C LEU A 65 -8.41 -4.28 -21.98
N GLY A 66 -8.58 -4.44 -23.31
CA GLY A 66 -7.47 -4.48 -24.26
C GLY A 66 -6.70 -3.17 -24.28
N PHE A 67 -7.41 -2.05 -24.44
CA PHE A 67 -6.83 -0.70 -24.41
C PHE A 67 -6.09 -0.40 -23.10
N TYR A 68 -6.63 -0.84 -21.96
CA TYR A 68 -5.99 -0.77 -20.66
C TYR A 68 -4.67 -1.54 -20.62
N ALA A 69 -4.65 -2.75 -21.17
CA ALA A 69 -3.45 -3.57 -21.21
C ALA A 69 -2.36 -2.95 -22.09
N ASP A 70 -2.74 -2.38 -23.23
CA ASP A 70 -1.79 -1.76 -24.16
C ASP A 70 -1.24 -0.44 -23.63
N THR A 71 -2.06 0.35 -22.92
CA THR A 71 -1.66 1.68 -22.43
C THR A 71 -0.85 1.64 -21.12
N LEU A 72 -1.19 0.73 -20.20
CA LEU A 72 -0.64 0.70 -18.84
C LEU A 72 0.15 -0.58 -18.51
N ASP A 73 0.39 -1.43 -19.50
CA ASP A 73 1.06 -2.73 -19.39
C ASP A 73 0.50 -3.57 -18.22
N SER A 74 -0.83 -3.71 -18.20
CA SER A 74 -1.54 -4.30 -17.06
C SER A 74 -2.86 -4.94 -17.40
N ARG A 75 -3.18 -6.04 -16.71
CA ARG A 75 -4.45 -6.76 -16.88
C ARG A 75 -5.23 -6.91 -15.59
N GLU A 76 -5.03 -5.97 -14.66
CA GLU A 76 -5.64 -5.99 -13.33
C GLU A 76 -7.11 -5.51 -13.41
N PRO A 77 -8.09 -6.40 -13.25
CA PRO A 77 -9.49 -6.09 -13.54
C PRO A 77 -10.13 -5.16 -12.51
N GLY A 78 -9.63 -5.13 -11.27
CA GLY A 78 -10.22 -4.34 -10.18
C GLY A 78 -10.10 -2.84 -10.42
N TYR A 79 -8.90 -2.37 -10.79
CA TYR A 79 -8.66 -0.96 -11.11
C TYR A 79 -9.42 -0.57 -12.38
N TYR A 80 -9.29 -1.38 -13.43
CA TYR A 80 -9.96 -1.18 -14.71
C TYR A 80 -11.47 -0.98 -14.56
N THR A 81 -12.13 -1.90 -13.83
CA THR A 81 -13.59 -1.86 -13.67
C THR A 81 -14.05 -0.60 -12.94
N LEU A 82 -13.31 -0.15 -11.92
CA LEU A 82 -13.64 1.07 -11.20
C LEU A 82 -13.55 2.31 -12.11
N VAL A 83 -12.48 2.41 -12.89
CA VAL A 83 -12.27 3.54 -13.80
C VAL A 83 -13.30 3.51 -14.93
N PHE A 84 -13.55 2.34 -15.53
CA PHE A 84 -14.56 2.17 -16.59
C PHE A 84 -15.95 2.65 -16.18
N LEU A 85 -16.37 2.33 -14.96
CA LEU A 85 -17.69 2.74 -14.45
C LEU A 85 -17.79 4.22 -14.12
N LEU A 86 -16.68 4.86 -13.74
CA LEU A 86 -16.68 6.24 -13.23
C LEU A 86 -16.17 7.28 -14.23
N ALA A 87 -15.42 6.87 -15.26
CA ALA A 87 -14.89 7.77 -16.28
C ALA A 87 -15.96 8.61 -17.02
N PRO A 88 -17.16 8.07 -17.32
CA PRO A 88 -18.22 8.89 -17.93
C PRO A 88 -18.87 9.90 -16.96
N LEU A 89 -18.67 9.74 -15.66
CA LEU A 89 -19.45 10.43 -14.62
C LEU A 89 -18.65 11.50 -13.87
N ILE A 90 -17.34 11.32 -13.74
CA ILE A 90 -16.47 12.13 -12.88
C ILE A 90 -15.21 12.44 -13.68
N GLU A 91 -14.66 13.64 -13.56
CA GLU A 91 -13.34 13.95 -14.12
C GLU A 91 -12.24 13.18 -13.37
N LYS A 92 -11.19 12.77 -14.08
CA LYS A 92 -10.09 11.98 -13.53
C LYS A 92 -9.52 12.56 -12.23
N ASP A 93 -9.22 13.85 -12.23
CA ASP A 93 -8.53 14.52 -11.12
C ASP A 93 -9.41 14.60 -9.87
N TRP A 94 -10.73 14.76 -10.06
CA TRP A 94 -11.72 14.65 -8.99
C TRP A 94 -11.81 13.24 -8.42
N LEU A 95 -11.92 12.23 -9.29
CA LEU A 95 -11.97 10.83 -8.87
C LEU A 95 -10.73 10.45 -8.05
N MET A 96 -9.53 10.77 -8.55
CA MET A 96 -8.27 10.43 -7.89
C MET A 96 -8.07 11.21 -6.59
N SER A 97 -8.54 12.46 -6.51
CA SER A 97 -8.53 13.25 -5.29
C SER A 97 -9.47 12.70 -4.22
N ILE A 98 -10.66 12.26 -4.61
CA ILE A 98 -11.62 11.61 -3.70
C ILE A 98 -11.03 10.30 -3.16
N LEU A 99 -10.38 9.50 -4.01
CA LEU A 99 -9.70 8.27 -3.58
C LEU A 99 -8.52 8.56 -2.62
N ASN A 100 -7.75 9.63 -2.85
CA ASN A 100 -6.72 10.09 -1.92
C ASN A 100 -7.30 10.50 -0.57
N GLY A 101 -8.41 11.25 -0.57
CA GLY A 101 -9.14 11.63 0.64
C GLY A 101 -9.66 10.43 1.41
N ALA A 102 -10.25 9.45 0.72
CA ALA A 102 -10.71 8.20 1.32
C ALA A 102 -9.55 7.39 1.94
N LEU A 103 -8.42 7.31 1.24
CA LEU A 103 -7.21 6.66 1.75
C LEU A 103 -6.67 7.39 3.00
N GLY A 104 -6.58 8.72 2.96
CA GLY A 104 -6.17 9.53 4.11
C GLY A 104 -7.10 9.39 5.31
N TYR A 105 -8.41 9.34 5.09
CA TYR A 105 -9.42 9.09 6.12
C TYR A 105 -9.21 7.72 6.80
N VAL A 106 -9.14 6.64 6.00
CA VAL A 106 -9.00 5.27 6.55
C VAL A 106 -7.65 5.08 7.24
N LEU A 107 -6.57 5.64 6.67
CA LEU A 107 -5.24 5.59 7.28
C LEU A 107 -5.21 6.34 8.63
N THR A 108 -5.82 7.53 8.71
CA THR A 108 -5.90 8.29 9.97
C THR A 108 -6.73 7.56 11.02
N LEU A 109 -7.86 6.96 10.63
CA LEU A 109 -8.64 6.09 11.51
C LEU A 109 -7.79 4.95 12.08
N TRP A 110 -6.98 4.32 11.24
CA TRP A 110 -6.07 3.27 11.67
C TRP A 110 -5.00 3.83 12.63
N LEU A 111 -4.29 4.91 12.29
CA LEU A 111 -3.26 5.53 13.12
C LEU A 111 -3.78 5.95 14.50
N LEU A 112 -4.97 6.55 14.57
CA LEU A 112 -5.63 6.93 15.82
C LEU A 112 -6.05 5.70 16.64
N ARG A 113 -6.48 4.61 16.00
CA ARG A 113 -6.77 3.34 16.69
C ARG A 113 -5.53 2.78 17.38
N VAL A 114 -4.33 2.97 16.79
CA VAL A 114 -3.05 2.59 17.39
C VAL A 114 -2.51 3.65 18.37
N ARG A 115 -3.28 4.72 18.65
CA ARG A 115 -2.91 5.83 19.55
C ARG A 115 -1.65 6.59 19.10
N THR A 116 -1.44 6.70 17.80
CA THR A 116 -0.32 7.45 17.20
C THR A 116 -0.43 8.93 17.57
N SER A 117 0.70 9.60 17.81
CA SER A 117 0.73 11.04 18.10
C SER A 117 0.36 11.88 16.86
N MET A 118 -0.22 13.07 17.07
CA MET A 118 -0.64 13.94 15.96
C MET A 118 0.55 14.43 15.12
N ILE A 119 1.71 14.68 15.75
CA ILE A 119 2.94 15.06 15.03
C ILE A 119 3.37 13.95 14.07
N VAL A 120 3.33 12.69 14.51
CA VAL A 120 3.65 11.54 13.66
C VAL A 120 2.63 11.41 12.53
N ILE A 121 1.34 11.64 12.80
CA ILE A 121 0.30 11.63 11.76
C ILE A 121 0.61 12.70 10.71
N ALA A 122 0.88 13.94 11.10
CA ALA A 122 1.23 15.02 10.18
C ALA A 122 2.45 14.65 9.31
N LEU A 123 3.52 14.13 9.93
CA LEU A 123 4.72 13.71 9.20
C LEU A 123 4.49 12.52 8.25
N VAL A 124 3.55 11.63 8.56
CA VAL A 124 3.16 10.55 7.65
C VAL A 124 2.50 11.12 6.39
N PHE A 125 1.67 12.16 6.53
CA PHE A 125 0.98 12.80 5.39
C PHE A 125 1.88 13.65 4.50
N THR A 126 3.00 14.15 5.03
CA THR A 126 4.04 14.82 4.23
C THR A 126 5.10 13.86 3.71
N ASN A 127 4.99 12.56 4.00
CA ASN A 127 6.02 11.58 3.68
C ASN A 127 6.08 11.26 2.19
N PHE A 128 7.28 11.25 1.61
CA PHE A 128 7.56 10.90 0.23
C PHE A 128 6.80 9.66 -0.26
N TYR A 129 6.83 8.55 0.48
CA TYR A 129 6.17 7.32 0.03
C TYR A 129 4.65 7.43 -0.02
N LEU A 130 4.04 8.22 0.89
CA LEU A 130 2.60 8.43 0.86
C LEU A 130 2.21 9.41 -0.25
N LEU A 131 3.05 10.42 -0.54
CA LEU A 131 2.85 11.33 -1.67
C LEU A 131 2.99 10.60 -3.01
N VAL A 132 3.99 9.73 -3.18
CA VAL A 132 4.11 8.86 -4.35
C VAL A 132 2.86 7.97 -4.50
N LEU A 133 2.34 7.43 -3.39
CA LEU A 133 1.10 6.67 -3.40
C LEU A 133 -0.12 7.52 -3.80
N PHE A 134 -0.16 8.79 -3.41
CA PHE A 134 -1.24 9.71 -3.76
C PHE A 134 -1.21 10.16 -5.21
N PHE A 135 -0.04 10.28 -5.84
CA PHE A 135 0.04 10.93 -7.14
C PHE A 135 0.56 10.04 -8.26
N SER A 136 1.61 9.25 -8.06
CA SER A 136 2.16 8.41 -9.14
C SER A 136 1.48 7.04 -9.21
N ALA A 137 1.21 6.41 -8.06
CA ALA A 137 0.83 4.99 -8.02
C ALA A 137 -0.70 4.77 -7.94
N GLU A 138 -1.46 5.15 -8.98
CA GLU A 138 -2.95 5.10 -8.99
C GLU A 138 -3.52 3.69 -8.69
N ARG A 139 -3.00 2.64 -9.36
CA ARG A 139 -3.41 1.25 -9.12
C ARG A 139 -3.13 0.79 -7.68
N LEU A 140 -1.92 1.09 -7.22
CA LEU A 140 -1.47 0.69 -5.88
C LEU A 140 -2.27 1.41 -4.79
N LYS A 141 -2.61 2.68 -5.00
CA LYS A 141 -3.43 3.48 -4.09
C LYS A 141 -4.78 2.83 -3.81
N LEU A 142 -5.51 2.48 -4.87
CA LEU A 142 -6.81 1.83 -4.73
C LEU A 142 -6.67 0.47 -4.03
N ALA A 143 -5.64 -0.31 -4.39
CA ALA A 143 -5.38 -1.58 -3.73
C ALA A 143 -5.05 -1.41 -2.23
N MET A 144 -4.26 -0.40 -1.87
CA MET A 144 -3.93 -0.07 -0.48
C MET A 144 -5.15 0.43 0.31
N LEU A 145 -6.05 1.18 -0.32
CA LEU A 145 -7.34 1.57 0.28
C LEU A 145 -8.17 0.32 0.61
N CYS A 146 -8.36 -0.58 -0.35
CA CYS A 146 -9.06 -1.85 -0.13
C CYS A 146 -8.37 -2.70 0.94
N PHE A 147 -7.05 -2.78 0.93
CA PHE A 147 -6.27 -3.46 1.96
C PHE A 147 -6.54 -2.90 3.36
N LEU A 148 -6.44 -1.58 3.56
CA LEU A 148 -6.69 -0.95 4.86
C LEU A 148 -8.14 -1.09 5.33
N LEU A 149 -9.11 -1.04 4.40
CA LEU A 149 -10.51 -1.35 4.69
C LEU A 149 -10.69 -2.80 5.14
N ALA A 150 -10.05 -3.76 4.48
CA ALA A 150 -10.06 -5.16 4.90
C ALA A 150 -9.45 -5.35 6.31
N PHE A 151 -8.49 -4.52 6.72
CA PHE A 151 -7.94 -4.55 8.08
C PHE A 151 -8.85 -3.90 9.14
N THR A 152 -9.69 -2.96 8.73
CA THR A 152 -10.54 -2.18 9.64
C THR A 152 -11.93 -2.79 9.82
N LEU A 153 -12.50 -3.34 8.75
CA LEU A 153 -13.85 -3.91 8.75
C LEU A 153 -13.91 -5.29 9.42
N ARG A 154 -15.11 -5.67 9.87
CA ARG A 154 -15.42 -6.97 10.45
C ARG A 154 -16.41 -7.72 9.55
N GLY A 155 -16.52 -9.04 9.74
CA GLY A 155 -17.50 -9.86 9.01
C GLY A 155 -17.06 -10.20 7.57
N PRO A 156 -18.02 -10.55 6.68
CA PRO A 156 -17.72 -11.04 5.33
C PRO A 156 -17.11 -9.95 4.41
N LEU A 157 -17.49 -8.68 4.60
CA LEU A 157 -16.99 -7.55 3.82
C LEU A 157 -15.46 -7.43 3.85
N ARG A 158 -14.82 -7.85 4.96
CA ARG A 158 -13.36 -7.90 5.06
C ARG A 158 -12.73 -8.77 3.96
N TYR A 159 -13.33 -9.91 3.64
CA TYR A 159 -12.81 -10.81 2.61
C TYR A 159 -13.07 -10.26 1.20
N VAL A 160 -14.19 -9.57 1.00
CA VAL A 160 -14.48 -8.86 -0.26
C VAL A 160 -13.40 -7.81 -0.52
N PHE A 161 -13.12 -6.93 0.44
CA PHE A 161 -12.06 -5.92 0.30
C PHE A 161 -10.66 -6.54 0.19
N ALA A 162 -10.41 -7.68 0.83
CA ALA A 162 -9.15 -8.41 0.67
C ALA A 162 -8.97 -8.92 -0.78
N GLY A 163 -10.02 -9.50 -1.37
CA GLY A 163 -10.04 -9.91 -2.77
C GLY A 163 -9.88 -8.71 -3.71
N LEU A 164 -10.64 -7.64 -3.50
CA LEU A 164 -10.57 -6.41 -4.29
C LEU A 164 -9.16 -5.78 -4.27
N SER A 165 -8.46 -5.81 -3.13
CA SER A 165 -7.08 -5.34 -3.05
C SER A 165 -6.18 -6.08 -4.06
N VAL A 166 -6.26 -7.42 -4.10
CA VAL A 166 -5.44 -8.24 -5.00
C VAL A 166 -5.86 -8.09 -6.46
N LEU A 167 -7.17 -8.02 -6.72
CA LEU A 167 -7.71 -7.81 -8.07
C LEU A 167 -7.38 -6.43 -8.65
N THR A 168 -7.22 -5.43 -7.79
CA THR A 168 -6.84 -4.07 -8.19
C THR A 168 -5.36 -3.97 -8.47
N HIS A 169 -4.52 -4.56 -7.63
CA HIS A 169 -3.07 -4.58 -7.81
C HIS A 169 -2.50 -5.88 -7.26
N SER A 170 -2.02 -6.73 -8.16
CA SER A 170 -1.56 -8.09 -7.88
C SER A 170 -0.43 -8.13 -6.85
N GLN A 171 0.45 -7.10 -6.83
CA GLN A 171 1.56 -7.03 -5.87
C GLN A 171 1.10 -6.88 -4.41
N THR A 172 -0.15 -6.49 -4.14
CA THR A 172 -0.68 -6.49 -2.76
C THR A 172 -0.84 -7.90 -2.18
N MET A 173 -0.77 -8.94 -3.01
CA MET A 173 -0.63 -10.32 -2.54
C MET A 173 0.58 -10.50 -1.62
N ILE A 174 1.69 -9.77 -1.86
CA ILE A 174 2.89 -9.80 -1.02
C ILE A 174 2.54 -9.38 0.42
N LEU A 175 1.73 -8.34 0.60
CA LEU A 175 1.29 -7.88 1.92
C LEU A 175 0.40 -8.90 2.62
N TRP A 176 -0.47 -9.59 1.87
CA TRP A 176 -1.30 -10.67 2.41
C TRP A 176 -0.47 -11.88 2.84
N VAL A 177 0.47 -12.32 2.02
CA VAL A 177 1.42 -13.40 2.36
C VAL A 177 2.22 -13.02 3.61
N SER A 178 2.76 -11.80 3.64
CA SER A 178 3.48 -11.25 4.80
C SER A 178 2.61 -11.27 6.06
N ARG A 179 1.33 -10.90 5.95
CA ARG A 179 0.39 -10.91 7.08
C ARG A 179 0.05 -12.32 7.57
N LEU A 180 0.01 -13.30 6.68
CA LEU A 180 -0.34 -14.69 6.97
C LEU A 180 0.86 -15.53 7.43
N ALA A 181 2.09 -15.09 7.17
CA ALA A 181 3.32 -15.82 7.51
C ALA A 181 3.41 -16.20 8.99
N TYR A 182 3.18 -15.26 9.91
CA TYR A 182 3.27 -15.55 11.35
C TYR A 182 2.15 -16.50 11.85
N PRO A 183 0.87 -16.30 11.52
CA PRO A 183 -0.16 -17.31 11.79
C PRO A 183 0.16 -18.69 11.21
N ALA A 184 0.64 -18.75 9.96
CA ALA A 184 0.99 -19.99 9.28
C ALA A 184 2.11 -20.74 10.03
N TRP A 185 3.13 -20.01 10.50
CA TRP A 185 4.16 -20.60 11.35
C TRP A 185 3.61 -21.17 12.66
N GLY A 186 2.70 -20.44 13.32
CA GLY A 186 2.04 -20.93 14.54
C GLY A 186 1.24 -22.21 14.29
N MET A 187 0.63 -22.35 13.12
CA MET A 187 -0.03 -23.58 12.71
C MET A 187 0.96 -24.70 12.40
N ALA A 188 2.03 -24.43 11.66
CA ALA A 188 3.07 -25.40 11.35
C ALA A 188 3.64 -26.02 12.64
N LYS A 189 3.91 -25.20 13.65
CA LYS A 189 4.31 -25.69 14.98
C LYS A 189 3.26 -26.60 15.62
N ARG A 190 1.97 -26.25 15.56
CA ARG A 190 0.88 -27.08 16.12
C ARG A 190 0.75 -28.43 15.42
N LEU A 191 0.85 -28.42 14.08
CA LEU A 191 0.87 -29.62 13.24
C LEU A 191 2.04 -30.53 13.63
N MET A 192 3.24 -29.98 13.78
CA MET A 192 4.43 -30.72 14.23
C MET A 192 4.26 -31.31 15.63
N THR A 193 3.44 -30.68 16.49
CA THR A 193 3.11 -31.19 17.84
C THR A 193 1.84 -32.05 17.90
N ALA A 194 1.23 -32.40 16.77
CA ALA A 194 -0.02 -33.17 16.65
C ALA A 194 -1.23 -32.63 17.46
N ARG A 195 -1.27 -31.31 17.73
CA ARG A 195 -2.38 -30.67 18.45
C ARG A 195 -3.31 -29.94 17.47
N LEU A 196 -4.24 -30.68 16.88
CA LEU A 196 -5.20 -30.14 15.92
C LEU A 196 -6.57 -29.87 16.56
N ASP A 197 -6.80 -28.60 16.92
CA ASP A 197 -8.13 -28.07 17.21
C ASP A 197 -8.89 -27.85 15.88
N GLY A 198 -10.20 -27.54 15.83
CA GLY A 198 -10.96 -27.30 14.56
C GLY A 198 -10.71 -25.96 13.84
N LYS A 199 -9.81 -25.11 14.35
CA LYS A 199 -9.40 -23.82 13.73
C LYS A 199 -8.53 -23.89 12.44
N PRO A 200 -7.80 -24.98 12.11
CA PRO A 200 -6.96 -25.09 10.92
C PRO A 200 -7.75 -25.05 9.63
N ILE A 201 -8.99 -25.53 9.59
CA ILE A 201 -9.79 -25.62 8.34
C ILE A 201 -9.92 -24.25 7.66
N ARG A 202 -10.20 -23.19 8.43
CA ARG A 202 -10.33 -21.81 7.87
C ARG A 202 -9.00 -21.24 7.37
N MET A 203 -7.90 -21.58 8.03
CA MET A 203 -6.57 -21.14 7.62
C MET A 203 -6.03 -21.97 6.44
N LEU A 204 -6.38 -23.25 6.36
CA LEU A 204 -6.11 -24.11 5.22
C LEU A 204 -6.84 -23.63 3.97
N GLY A 205 -8.11 -23.20 4.10
CA GLY A 205 -8.84 -22.55 3.02
C GLY A 205 -8.18 -21.24 2.55
N GLY A 206 -7.66 -20.44 3.49
CA GLY A 206 -6.87 -19.24 3.15
C GLY A 206 -5.56 -19.55 2.43
N LEU A 207 -4.84 -20.59 2.88
CA LEU A 207 -3.62 -21.05 2.24
C LEU A 207 -3.90 -21.60 0.84
N LEU A 208 -4.93 -22.44 0.69
CA LEU A 208 -5.39 -22.97 -0.59
C LEU A 208 -5.78 -21.84 -1.54
N GLY A 209 -6.54 -20.85 -1.07
CA GLY A 209 -6.89 -19.67 -1.85
C GLY A 209 -5.66 -18.86 -2.31
N ALA A 210 -4.66 -18.71 -1.44
CA ALA A 210 -3.39 -18.08 -1.80
C ALA A 210 -2.60 -18.90 -2.83
N THR A 211 -2.57 -20.23 -2.71
CA THR A 211 -1.93 -21.12 -3.68
C THR A 211 -2.61 -21.07 -5.04
N VAL A 212 -3.95 -21.10 -5.08
CA VAL A 212 -4.71 -20.96 -6.33
C VAL A 212 -4.46 -19.60 -6.97
N ALA A 213 -4.48 -18.52 -6.18
CA ALA A 213 -4.15 -17.19 -6.69
C ALA A 213 -2.71 -17.13 -7.25
N ALA A 214 -1.73 -17.71 -6.55
CA ALA A 214 -0.35 -17.78 -7.01
C ALA A 214 -0.21 -18.58 -8.31
N PHE A 215 -0.95 -19.67 -8.45
CA PHE A 215 -0.97 -20.48 -9.68
C PHE A 215 -1.55 -19.69 -10.86
N LEU A 216 -2.70 -19.01 -10.66
CA LEU A 216 -3.32 -18.18 -11.71
C LEU A 216 -2.43 -17.01 -12.15
N LEU A 217 -1.59 -16.50 -11.25
CA LEU A 217 -0.69 -15.38 -11.51
C LEU A 217 0.73 -15.82 -11.93
N TYR A 218 0.99 -17.13 -12.02
CA TYR A 218 2.34 -17.69 -12.19
C TYR A 218 3.05 -17.11 -13.42
N GLU A 219 2.41 -17.14 -14.60
CA GLU A 219 3.00 -16.65 -15.84
C GLU A 219 3.34 -15.15 -15.77
N HIS A 220 2.45 -14.35 -15.20
CA HIS A 220 2.67 -12.90 -15.05
C HIS A 220 3.81 -12.60 -14.07
N VAL A 221 3.90 -13.37 -12.98
CA VAL A 221 4.97 -13.23 -11.97
C VAL A 221 6.31 -13.68 -12.54
N VAL A 222 6.38 -14.82 -13.22
CA VAL A 222 7.62 -15.36 -13.80
C VAL A 222 8.11 -14.49 -14.96
N GLY A 223 7.21 -14.04 -15.84
CA GLY A 223 7.56 -13.15 -16.95
C GLY A 223 8.22 -11.86 -16.45
N LYS A 224 7.63 -11.23 -15.42
CA LYS A 224 8.25 -10.05 -14.78
C LYS A 224 9.56 -10.40 -14.09
N PHE A 225 9.60 -11.50 -13.33
CA PHE A 225 10.81 -11.93 -12.63
C PHE A 225 12.01 -12.07 -13.56
N LEU A 226 11.83 -12.70 -14.73
CA LEU A 226 12.93 -12.91 -15.69
C LEU A 226 13.48 -11.58 -16.25
N VAL A 227 12.60 -10.62 -16.55
CA VAL A 227 13.01 -9.28 -17.04
C VAL A 227 13.72 -8.51 -15.94
N TYR A 228 13.12 -8.42 -14.74
CA TYR A 228 13.71 -7.67 -13.62
C TYR A 228 15.01 -8.28 -13.10
N ALA A 229 15.11 -9.61 -13.03
CA ALA A 229 16.33 -10.28 -12.60
C ALA A 229 17.51 -10.01 -13.55
N ALA A 230 17.25 -9.78 -14.84
CA ALA A 230 18.28 -9.47 -15.82
C ALA A 230 18.73 -8.00 -15.78
N GLU A 231 17.81 -7.05 -15.60
CA GLU A 231 18.10 -5.62 -15.77
C GLU A 231 18.38 -4.86 -14.47
N SER A 232 17.70 -5.21 -13.38
CA SER A 232 17.68 -4.38 -12.15
C SER A 232 17.71 -5.19 -10.85
N GLY A 233 17.84 -6.51 -10.97
CA GLY A 233 18.07 -7.42 -9.85
C GLY A 233 19.44 -7.18 -9.21
N GLY A 234 19.58 -7.54 -7.93
CA GLY A 234 20.87 -7.52 -7.25
C GLY A 234 20.77 -7.26 -5.76
N ILE A 235 21.87 -7.48 -5.06
CA ILE A 235 21.93 -7.29 -3.59
C ILE A 235 21.65 -5.84 -3.16
N GLN A 236 21.84 -4.87 -4.07
CA GLN A 236 21.58 -3.46 -3.83
C GLN A 236 20.08 -3.17 -3.64
N THR A 237 19.18 -3.91 -4.32
CA THR A 237 17.73 -3.73 -4.16
C THR A 237 17.24 -4.14 -2.77
N LEU A 238 18.00 -4.99 -2.08
CA LEU A 238 17.73 -5.44 -0.72
C LEU A 238 18.19 -4.46 0.36
N LEU A 239 19.04 -3.48 0.05
CA LEU A 239 19.61 -2.59 1.06
C LEU A 239 18.55 -1.75 1.77
N LYS A 240 17.62 -1.15 1.02
CA LYS A 240 16.53 -0.34 1.59
C LYS A 240 15.54 -1.20 2.41
N PRO A 241 15.00 -2.33 1.91
CA PRO A 241 14.17 -3.22 2.72
C PRO A 241 14.89 -3.78 3.96
N LEU A 242 16.18 -4.10 3.85
CA LEU A 242 16.98 -4.58 4.98
C LEU A 242 17.11 -3.50 6.07
N ALA A 243 17.34 -2.24 5.69
CA ALA A 243 17.37 -1.14 6.65
C ALA A 243 16.03 -0.99 7.40
N PHE A 244 14.91 -1.12 6.69
CA PHE A 244 13.59 -1.09 7.31
C PHE A 244 13.32 -2.30 8.21
N LEU A 245 13.76 -3.50 7.82
CA LEU A 245 13.68 -4.69 8.66
C LEU A 245 14.48 -4.47 9.95
N ILE A 246 15.73 -4.02 9.87
CA ILE A 246 16.56 -3.76 11.06
C ILE A 246 15.85 -2.76 11.99
N ALA A 247 15.33 -1.66 11.45
CA ALA A 247 14.58 -0.67 12.22
C ALA A 247 13.29 -1.25 12.85
N ALA A 248 12.58 -2.13 12.12
CA ALA A 248 11.40 -2.82 12.63
C ALA A 248 11.74 -3.78 13.79
N GLN A 249 12.87 -4.49 13.71
CA GLN A 249 13.34 -5.40 14.76
C GLN A 249 13.64 -4.69 16.08
N VAL A 250 14.14 -3.45 16.02
CA VAL A 250 14.42 -2.62 17.20
C VAL A 250 13.13 -2.36 17.99
N TYR A 251 12.02 -2.05 17.31
CA TYR A 251 10.75 -1.71 17.97
C TYR A 251 9.79 -2.87 18.20
N ALA A 252 10.01 -4.01 17.55
CA ALA A 252 9.20 -5.22 17.71
C ALA A 252 9.51 -5.97 19.03
N HIS A 253 9.48 -5.30 20.19
CA HIS A 253 9.69 -5.92 21.50
C HIS A 253 8.74 -7.13 21.70
N GLY A 254 9.31 -8.32 21.94
CA GLY A 254 8.58 -9.59 22.08
C GLY A 254 7.98 -10.15 20.78
N ARG A 255 8.09 -9.42 19.66
CA ARG A 255 7.53 -9.78 18.34
C ARG A 255 8.59 -9.74 17.22
N ARG A 256 9.87 -9.81 17.57
CA ARG A 256 11.00 -9.80 16.61
C ARG A 256 10.87 -10.84 15.51
N PHE A 257 10.54 -12.07 15.91
CA PHE A 257 10.32 -13.16 14.96
C PHE A 257 9.11 -12.93 14.05
N GLU A 258 8.03 -12.34 14.57
CA GLU A 258 6.87 -11.93 13.75
C GLU A 258 7.28 -10.85 12.73
N ALA A 259 8.01 -9.83 13.16
CA ALA A 259 8.51 -8.77 12.27
C ALA A 259 9.43 -9.32 11.17
N LEU A 260 10.26 -10.32 11.48
CA LEU A 260 11.12 -11.01 10.51
C LEU A 260 10.26 -11.73 9.47
N LEU A 261 9.32 -12.56 9.91
CA LEU A 261 8.43 -13.30 9.01
C LEU A 261 7.57 -12.40 8.12
N VAL A 262 7.19 -11.20 8.59
CA VAL A 262 6.46 -10.22 7.79
C VAL A 262 7.35 -9.60 6.70
N HIS A 263 8.63 -9.35 6.98
CA HIS A 263 9.52 -8.73 5.99
C HIS A 263 10.10 -9.72 4.99
N LEU A 264 10.26 -11.00 5.34
CA LEU A 264 10.86 -12.00 4.44
C LEU A 264 10.16 -12.09 3.06
N PRO A 265 8.83 -12.18 2.96
CA PRO A 265 8.16 -12.18 1.65
C PRO A 265 8.33 -10.86 0.90
N ILE A 266 8.39 -9.74 1.62
CA ILE A 266 8.63 -8.40 1.02
C ILE A 266 10.05 -8.34 0.45
N MET A 267 11.06 -8.83 1.18
CA MET A 267 12.44 -8.86 0.70
C MET A 267 12.62 -9.80 -0.48
N ALA A 268 12.03 -11.00 -0.43
CA ALA A 268 12.03 -11.93 -1.56
C ALA A 268 11.39 -11.29 -2.81
N ALA A 269 10.28 -10.57 -2.62
CA ALA A 269 9.64 -9.84 -3.71
C ALA A 269 10.48 -8.65 -4.20
N ALA A 270 11.19 -7.93 -3.32
CA ALA A 270 12.04 -6.81 -3.73
C ALA A 270 13.23 -7.27 -4.57
N TYR A 271 13.79 -8.44 -4.24
CA TYR A 271 14.81 -9.10 -5.06
C TYR A 271 14.26 -9.51 -6.43
N ALA A 272 13.01 -9.98 -6.47
CA ALA A 272 12.38 -10.57 -7.65
C ALA A 272 11.76 -9.56 -8.63
N VAL A 273 11.12 -8.51 -8.11
CA VAL A 273 10.24 -7.61 -8.88
C VAL A 273 10.85 -6.21 -9.03
N GLY A 274 11.99 -5.96 -8.38
CA GLY A 274 12.64 -4.67 -8.35
C GLY A 274 12.23 -3.81 -7.14
N PRO A 275 13.01 -2.74 -6.88
CA PRO A 275 12.97 -2.04 -5.59
C PRO A 275 11.78 -1.09 -5.43
N ASP A 276 11.36 -0.37 -6.46
CA ASP A 276 10.65 0.91 -6.24
C ASP A 276 9.30 0.78 -5.51
N ARG A 277 8.44 -0.13 -5.97
CA ARG A 277 7.12 -0.35 -5.35
C ARG A 277 7.20 -1.23 -4.10
N VAL A 278 8.11 -2.19 -4.06
CA VAL A 278 8.23 -3.13 -2.93
C VAL A 278 8.88 -2.46 -1.71
N VAL A 279 9.75 -1.47 -1.92
CA VAL A 279 10.33 -0.66 -0.84
C VAL A 279 9.25 0.11 -0.07
N ILE A 280 8.19 0.58 -0.74
CA ILE A 280 7.03 1.21 -0.09
C ILE A 280 6.35 0.24 0.89
N PHE A 281 6.20 -1.03 0.50
CA PHE A 281 5.66 -2.06 1.40
C PHE A 281 6.56 -2.32 2.60
N SER A 282 7.88 -2.38 2.40
CA SER A 282 8.82 -2.54 3.50
C SER A 282 8.79 -1.35 4.45
N TYR A 283 8.64 -0.13 3.91
CA TYR A 283 8.46 1.07 4.71
C TYR A 283 7.18 1.00 5.55
N PHE A 284 6.04 0.62 4.96
CA PHE A 284 4.79 0.46 5.71
C PHE A 284 4.86 -0.66 6.75
N ALA A 285 5.57 -1.76 6.46
CA ALA A 285 5.81 -2.83 7.43
C ALA A 285 6.67 -2.35 8.61
N PHE A 286 7.71 -1.55 8.36
CA PHE A 286 8.45 -0.87 9.42
C PHE A 286 7.56 0.06 10.24
N MET A 287 6.81 0.96 9.58
CA MET A 287 5.93 1.91 10.24
C MET A 287 4.87 1.21 11.10
N TYR A 288 4.36 0.05 10.67
CA TYR A 288 3.43 -0.76 11.46
C TYR A 288 3.97 -1.05 12.87
N TYR A 289 5.25 -1.42 13.00
CA TYR A 289 5.89 -1.66 14.30
C TYR A 289 6.33 -0.35 14.97
N GLY A 290 6.88 0.60 14.20
CA GLY A 290 7.39 1.88 14.69
C GLY A 290 6.32 2.72 15.38
N VAL A 291 5.12 2.88 14.79
CA VAL A 291 4.05 3.73 15.36
C VAL A 291 3.42 3.14 16.62
N GLN A 292 3.45 1.81 16.76
CA GLN A 292 2.96 1.13 17.96
C GLN A 292 3.83 1.41 19.19
N TYR A 293 5.12 1.68 18.99
CA TYR A 293 6.06 1.93 20.07
C TYR A 293 6.07 3.42 20.45
N ARG A 294 5.74 3.73 21.72
CA ARG A 294 5.67 5.10 22.26
C ARG A 294 4.88 6.07 21.35
N ARG A 295 3.76 5.61 20.79
CA ARG A 295 2.89 6.40 19.89
C ARG A 295 3.60 6.93 18.63
N GLY A 296 4.67 6.27 18.20
CA GLY A 296 5.53 6.64 17.07
C GLY A 296 6.61 7.67 17.39
N LEU A 297 6.65 8.22 18.61
CA LEU A 297 7.67 9.19 19.04
C LEU A 297 8.94 8.47 19.50
N ASN A 298 9.57 7.75 18.58
CA ASN A 298 10.83 7.05 18.82
C ASN A 298 11.86 7.43 17.76
N VAL A 299 13.14 7.34 18.12
CA VAL A 299 14.24 7.97 17.38
C VAL A 299 14.26 7.59 15.90
N LEU A 300 14.29 6.29 15.57
CA LEU A 300 14.37 5.85 14.18
C LEU A 300 13.09 6.17 13.41
N THR A 301 11.90 6.03 14.01
CA THR A 301 10.64 6.43 13.33
C THR A 301 10.67 7.91 13.00
N MET A 302 11.09 8.77 13.92
CA MET A 302 11.19 10.21 13.68
C MET A 302 12.25 10.55 12.63
N VAL A 303 13.42 9.91 12.68
CA VAL A 303 14.49 10.10 11.68
C VAL A 303 13.98 9.75 10.28
N PHE A 304 13.36 8.58 10.09
CA PHE A 304 12.81 8.19 8.79
C PHE A 304 11.66 9.11 8.36
N LEU A 305 10.75 9.47 9.26
CA LEU A 305 9.64 10.35 8.94
C LEU A 305 10.11 11.74 8.49
N VAL A 306 11.05 12.35 9.21
CA VAL A 306 11.60 13.66 8.84
C VAL A 306 12.36 13.57 7.52
N TYR A 307 13.24 12.56 7.37
CA TYR A 307 13.99 12.36 6.13
C TYR A 307 13.07 12.23 4.91
N PHE A 308 12.06 11.37 4.99
CA PHE A 308 11.13 11.18 3.89
C PHE A 308 10.11 12.32 3.76
N ALA A 309 9.85 13.10 4.81
CA ALA A 309 9.07 14.33 4.67
C ALA A 309 9.83 15.39 3.86
N LEU A 310 11.14 15.55 4.10
CA LEU A 310 11.99 16.44 3.29
C LEU A 310 12.03 16.00 1.82
N LYS A 311 12.19 14.69 1.55
CA LYS A 311 12.03 14.15 0.19
C LYS A 311 10.63 14.32 -0.39
N GLY A 312 9.61 14.40 0.46
CA GLY A 312 8.25 14.68 0.04
C GLY A 312 8.10 16.10 -0.49
N VAL A 313 8.78 17.07 0.14
CA VAL A 313 8.81 18.46 -0.33
C VAL A 313 9.46 18.55 -1.71
N THR A 314 10.63 17.91 -1.91
CA THR A 314 11.29 17.92 -3.23
C THR A 314 10.42 17.25 -4.30
N PHE A 315 9.74 16.15 -3.98
CA PHE A 315 8.80 15.50 -4.90
C PHE A 315 7.67 16.44 -5.36
N ILE A 316 7.13 17.25 -4.45
CA ILE A 316 6.07 18.22 -4.78
C ILE A 316 6.63 19.40 -5.58
N GLU A 317 7.79 19.92 -5.21
CA GLU A 317 8.50 20.96 -5.98
C GLU A 317 8.77 20.50 -7.42
N ASP A 318 9.30 19.28 -7.58
CA ASP A 318 9.56 18.69 -8.89
C ASP A 318 8.27 18.51 -9.69
N THR A 319 7.19 18.08 -9.04
CA THR A 319 5.87 17.95 -9.68
C THR A 319 5.36 19.30 -10.19
N ILE A 320 5.55 20.39 -9.43
CA ILE A 320 5.09 21.72 -9.81
C ILE A 320 5.94 22.29 -10.96
N HIS A 321 7.27 22.12 -10.91
CA HIS A 321 8.18 22.73 -11.88
C HIS A 321 8.34 21.93 -13.18
N TYR A 322 8.35 20.60 -13.10
CA TYR A 322 8.63 19.72 -14.25
C TYR A 322 7.44 18.88 -14.68
N GLY A 323 6.34 18.92 -13.93
CA GLY A 323 5.17 18.09 -14.18
C GLY A 323 5.36 16.62 -13.85
N SER A 324 6.45 16.24 -13.18
CA SER A 324 6.71 14.90 -12.65
C SER A 324 7.44 15.01 -11.31
N GLY A 325 7.04 14.21 -10.33
CA GLY A 325 7.74 14.12 -9.04
C GLY A 325 9.04 13.29 -9.09
N PHE A 326 9.42 12.80 -10.27
CA PHE A 326 10.71 12.17 -10.53
C PHE A 326 11.41 13.00 -11.60
N MET A 327 12.39 13.81 -11.21
CA MET A 327 13.27 14.43 -12.19
C MET A 327 14.00 13.33 -12.96
N ALA A 328 13.82 13.31 -14.28
CA ALA A 328 14.80 12.70 -15.15
C ALA A 328 16.04 13.59 -15.08
N GLU A 329 17.20 13.03 -14.69
CA GLU A 329 18.44 13.79 -14.74
C GLU A 329 18.58 14.40 -16.15
N PRO A 330 18.77 15.73 -16.28
CA PRO A 330 18.86 16.39 -17.58
C PRO A 330 20.07 15.84 -18.34
N GLY A 331 19.81 14.92 -19.27
CA GLY A 331 20.84 14.16 -20.00
C GLY A 331 20.53 12.68 -20.19
N ALA A 332 19.66 12.09 -19.36
CA ALA A 332 19.15 10.74 -19.58
C ALA A 332 17.99 10.79 -20.58
N GLY A 333 18.32 10.96 -21.87
CA GLY A 333 17.38 10.67 -22.94
C GLY A 333 16.99 9.20 -22.87
N HIS A 334 15.91 8.89 -22.16
CA HIS A 334 15.28 7.59 -22.29
C HIS A 334 14.47 7.58 -23.61
N PRO A 335 14.68 6.56 -24.47
CA PRO A 335 13.95 6.41 -25.72
C PRO A 335 12.45 6.16 -25.51
#